data_AF-A0A8I2YP24-F1
#
_entry.id   AF-A0A8I2YP24-F1
#
_cell.length_a   1.000
_cell.length_b   1.000
_cell.length_c   1.000
_cell.angle_alpha   90.00
_cell.angle_beta   90.00
_cell.angle_gamma   90.00
#
_symmetry.space_group_name_H-M   'P 1'
#
loop_
_entity.id
_entity.type
_entity.pdbx_description
1 polymer ?
#
loop_
_entity_poly.entity_id
_entity_poly.type
_entity_poly.pdbx_seq_one_letter_code
_entity_poly.pdbx_strand_id
1 'polypeptide(L)'
;MGTHVKSPSVVVGSNSSLPDILAANPHLIGSEVSNKFPTSRGNLPFLFKVLSINKALSIQTHPDKKTAEQLHASQPSVYTDDNHKPEMAIALTDFRGLCGFLPIPDIKTHLRNIPELRALVSEPVADRFLSAEGPEEREQLQTLFSALMQADPDAVKAQLSRLTARYRTENEPSDIKDLVLA
;
A
#
# COMPACT_ATOMS: atom_id res chain seq x y z
N MET A 1 0.40 -0.41 19.86
CA MET A 1 -0.51 -0.30 21.02
C MET A 1 -1.71 -1.19 20.76
N GLY A 2 -2.02 -2.08 21.69
CA GLY A 2 -3.04 -3.11 21.54
C GLY A 2 -2.55 -4.48 21.99
N THR A 3 -3.16 -5.53 21.42
CA THR A 3 -3.10 -6.91 21.94
C THR A 3 -2.38 -7.88 20.99
N HIS A 4 -1.46 -7.35 20.17
CA HIS A 4 -0.79 -8.17 19.15
C HIS A 4 0.22 -9.12 19.80
N VAL A 5 0.17 -10.41 19.46
CA VAL A 5 0.94 -11.50 20.10
C VAL A 5 2.46 -11.30 20.06
N LYS A 6 2.99 -10.70 18.98
CA LYS A 6 4.44 -10.45 18.85
C LYS A 6 4.97 -9.33 19.74
N SER A 7 4.11 -8.47 20.26
CA SER A 7 4.50 -7.31 21.09
C SER A 7 3.28 -6.81 21.88
N PRO A 8 2.83 -7.57 22.90
CA PRO A 8 1.67 -7.18 23.69
C PRO A 8 1.96 -5.91 24.49
N SER A 9 0.93 -5.06 24.66
CA SER A 9 1.04 -3.91 25.56
C SER A 9 0.94 -4.36 27.02
N VAL A 10 1.54 -3.63 27.95
CA VAL A 10 1.48 -3.90 29.40
C VAL A 10 0.77 -2.74 30.10
N VAL A 11 -0.09 -3.05 31.07
CA VAL A 11 -0.79 -2.03 31.84
C VAL A 11 0.10 -1.56 32.99
N VAL A 12 0.36 -0.24 33.04
CA VAL A 12 1.20 0.38 34.07
C VAL A 12 0.66 0.06 35.47
N GLY A 13 1.56 -0.35 36.37
CA GLY A 13 1.20 -0.75 37.73
C GLY A 13 0.66 -2.19 37.85
N SER A 14 0.48 -2.90 36.73
CA SER A 14 0.23 -4.34 36.71
C SER A 14 1.45 -5.08 36.16
N ASN A 15 1.64 -6.34 36.56
CA ASN A 15 2.63 -7.24 35.95
C ASN A 15 2.03 -8.06 34.78
N SER A 16 0.84 -7.69 34.29
CA SER A 16 0.08 -8.46 33.31
C SER A 16 -0.01 -7.74 31.96
N SER A 17 -0.05 -8.52 30.89
CA SER A 17 -0.27 -7.98 29.55
C SER A 17 -1.73 -7.51 29.37
N LEU A 18 -1.95 -6.55 28.49
CA LEU A 18 -3.30 -6.09 28.12
C LEU A 18 -4.18 -7.25 27.60
N PRO A 19 -3.70 -8.17 26.73
CA PRO A 19 -4.46 -9.36 26.35
C PRO A 19 -4.93 -10.19 27.55
N ASP A 20 -4.07 -10.46 28.53
CA ASP A 20 -4.41 -11.30 29.68
C ASP A 20 -5.49 -10.63 30.55
N ILE A 21 -5.36 -9.32 30.77
CA ILE A 21 -6.34 -8.53 31.52
C ILE A 21 -7.69 -8.55 30.81
N LEU A 22 -7.71 -8.36 29.49
CA LEU A 22 -8.94 -8.36 28.70
C LEU A 22 -9.58 -9.75 28.60
N ALA A 23 -8.78 -10.82 28.53
CA ALA A 23 -9.28 -12.19 28.55
C ALA A 23 -9.92 -12.54 29.90
N ALA A 24 -9.32 -12.10 31.01
CA ALA A 24 -9.89 -12.27 32.35
C ALA A 24 -11.09 -11.36 32.62
N ASN A 25 -11.23 -10.25 31.88
CA ASN A 25 -12.27 -9.25 32.07
C ASN A 25 -12.95 -8.87 30.73
N PRO A 26 -13.69 -9.78 30.07
CA PRO A 26 -14.24 -9.52 28.73
C PRO A 26 -15.18 -8.31 28.64
N HIS A 27 -15.80 -7.94 29.76
CA HIS A 27 -16.67 -6.76 29.84
C HIS A 27 -15.95 -5.45 29.48
N LEU A 28 -14.62 -5.38 29.63
CA LEU A 28 -13.81 -4.21 29.24
C LEU A 28 -13.74 -4.00 27.72
N ILE A 29 -13.92 -5.05 26.92
CA ILE A 29 -14.02 -4.96 25.45
C ILE A 29 -15.42 -4.47 25.03
N GLY A 30 -16.44 -4.82 25.82
CA GLY A 30 -17.84 -4.53 25.53
C GLY A 30 -18.53 -5.64 24.74
N SER A 31 -19.83 -5.80 24.96
CA SER A 31 -20.66 -6.86 24.38
C SER A 31 -20.82 -6.71 22.86
N GLU A 32 -21.02 -5.48 22.36
CA GLU A 32 -21.19 -5.22 20.93
C GLU A 32 -19.99 -5.66 20.10
N VAL A 33 -18.78 -5.31 20.55
CA VAL A 33 -17.53 -5.70 19.90
C VAL A 33 -17.33 -7.21 19.99
N SER A 34 -17.60 -7.80 21.16
CA SER A 34 -17.43 -9.24 21.40
C SER A 34 -18.39 -10.10 20.59
N ASN A 35 -19.59 -9.61 20.28
CA ASN A 35 -20.56 -10.29 19.42
C ASN A 35 -20.16 -10.27 17.94
N LYS A 36 -19.38 -9.26 17.52
CA LYS A 36 -19.00 -9.05 16.12
C LYS A 36 -17.63 -9.64 15.77
N PHE A 37 -16.70 -9.65 16.72
CA PHE A 37 -15.31 -10.05 16.49
C PHE A 37 -14.87 -11.12 17.49
N PRO A 38 -13.99 -12.05 17.07
CA PRO A 38 -13.44 -13.05 17.98
C PRO A 38 -12.51 -12.36 18.98
N THR A 39 -12.94 -12.21 20.23
CA THR A 39 -12.22 -11.45 21.27
C THR A 39 -11.95 -12.28 22.53
N SER A 40 -12.35 -13.55 22.54
CA SER A 40 -12.27 -14.45 23.71
C SER A 40 -10.86 -14.65 24.27
N ARG A 41 -9.82 -14.39 23.47
CA ARG A 41 -8.41 -14.42 23.89
C ARG A 41 -7.89 -13.05 24.31
N GLY A 42 -8.78 -12.10 24.62
CA GLY A 42 -8.43 -10.73 24.97
C GLY A 42 -7.86 -9.94 23.80
N ASN A 43 -8.10 -10.35 22.55
CA ASN A 43 -7.58 -9.67 21.37
C ASN A 43 -8.56 -8.61 20.85
N LEU A 44 -8.06 -7.39 20.63
CA LEU A 44 -8.81 -6.30 20.03
C LEU A 44 -8.88 -6.46 18.51
N PRO A 45 -9.99 -6.05 17.86
CA PRO A 45 -10.16 -6.14 16.41
C PRO A 45 -9.42 -5.05 15.63
N PHE A 46 -8.46 -4.37 16.24
CA PHE A 46 -7.63 -3.34 15.62
C PHE A 46 -6.22 -3.33 16.23
N LEU A 47 -5.28 -2.74 15.49
CA LEU A 47 -3.93 -2.49 15.96
C LEU A 47 -3.60 -1.01 15.77
N PHE A 48 -3.39 -0.30 16.86
CA PHE A 48 -3.03 1.12 16.82
C PHE A 48 -1.51 1.31 16.80
N LYS A 49 -1.02 2.21 15.94
CA LYS A 49 0.40 2.50 15.75
C LYS A 49 0.63 3.99 15.63
N VAL A 50 1.76 4.45 16.17
CA VAL A 50 2.41 5.69 15.75
C VAL A 50 3.57 5.28 14.86
N LEU A 51 3.68 5.88 13.68
CA LEU A 51 4.75 5.62 12.72
C LEU A 51 5.62 6.87 12.59
N SER A 52 6.92 6.70 12.76
CA SER A 52 7.93 7.73 12.47
C SER A 52 8.70 7.29 11.24
N ILE A 53 8.31 7.81 10.07
CA ILE A 53 8.77 7.31 8.76
C ILE A 53 9.93 8.18 8.26
N ASN A 54 11.14 7.60 8.20
CA ASN A 54 12.33 8.29 7.68
C ASN A 54 12.60 7.99 6.18
N LYS A 55 12.13 6.85 5.68
CA LYS A 55 12.27 6.44 4.27
C LYS A 55 10.93 5.94 3.76
N ALA A 56 10.70 6.09 2.46
CA ALA A 56 9.52 5.54 1.80
C ALA A 56 9.36 4.05 2.12
N LEU A 57 8.15 3.66 2.50
CA LEU A 57 7.77 2.26 2.70
C LEU A 57 7.47 1.62 1.34
N SER A 58 7.37 0.29 1.30
CA SER A 58 6.98 -0.41 0.08
C SER A 58 5.59 0.01 -0.40
N ILE A 59 5.39 -0.01 -1.71
CA ILE A 59 4.06 0.07 -2.32
C ILE A 59 3.32 -1.21 -1.94
N GLN A 60 2.12 -1.06 -1.40
CA GLN A 60 1.34 -2.17 -0.83
C GLN A 60 -0.11 -2.10 -1.29
N THR A 61 -0.72 -3.27 -1.43
CA THR A 61 -2.16 -3.44 -1.54
C THR A 61 -2.58 -4.52 -0.56
N HIS A 62 -3.79 -4.39 0.00
CA HIS A 62 -4.37 -5.41 0.87
C HIS A 62 -5.57 -6.03 0.17
N PRO A 63 -5.68 -7.38 0.13
CA PRO A 63 -6.84 -8.04 -0.46
C PRO A 63 -8.10 -7.75 0.36
N ASP A 64 -9.25 -7.86 -0.29
CA ASP A 64 -10.52 -7.96 0.43
C ASP A 64 -10.62 -9.28 1.20
N LYS A 65 -11.67 -9.43 2.02
CA LYS A 65 -11.80 -10.61 2.91
C LYS A 65 -11.86 -11.92 2.12
N LYS A 66 -12.60 -11.94 1.01
CA LYS A 66 -12.79 -13.15 0.20
C LYS A 66 -11.48 -13.55 -0.49
N THR A 67 -10.76 -12.58 -1.04
CA THR A 67 -9.45 -12.83 -1.65
C THR A 67 -8.40 -13.21 -0.61
N ALA A 68 -8.42 -12.62 0.59
CA ALA A 68 -7.51 -12.98 1.68
C ALA A 68 -7.67 -14.45 2.10
N GLU A 69 -8.91 -14.94 2.24
CA GLU A 69 -9.20 -16.35 2.54
C GLU A 69 -8.61 -17.30 1.49
N GLN A 70 -8.79 -16.97 0.19
CA GLN A 70 -8.26 -17.77 -0.92
C GLN A 70 -6.72 -17.77 -0.96
N LEU A 71 -6.12 -16.61 -0.72
CA LEU A 71 -4.67 -16.45 -0.72
C LEU A 71 -4.02 -17.13 0.49
N HIS A 72 -4.62 -17.04 1.67
CA HIS A 72 -4.16 -17.77 2.86
C HIS A 72 -4.24 -19.28 2.65
N ALA A 73 -5.33 -19.79 2.09
CA ALA A 73 -5.50 -21.22 1.84
C ALA A 73 -4.50 -21.76 0.79
N SER A 74 -4.20 -20.98 -0.25
CA SER A 74 -3.29 -21.40 -1.33
C SER A 74 -1.80 -21.15 -1.04
N GLN A 75 -1.48 -20.10 -0.28
CA GLN A 75 -0.11 -19.64 -0.03
C GLN A 75 0.07 -19.19 1.44
N PRO A 76 -0.09 -20.08 2.43
CA PRO A 76 -0.13 -19.74 3.86
C PRO A 76 1.21 -19.19 4.41
N SER A 77 2.33 -19.46 3.73
CA SER A 77 3.64 -18.90 4.10
C SER A 77 3.81 -17.43 3.70
N VAL A 78 3.06 -16.97 2.69
CA VAL A 78 3.09 -15.59 2.18
C VAL A 78 1.99 -14.76 2.83
N TYR A 79 0.77 -15.31 2.88
CA TYR A 79 -0.39 -14.70 3.51
C TYR A 79 -0.62 -15.39 4.84
N THR A 80 -0.20 -14.77 5.94
CA THR A 80 -0.14 -15.43 7.26
C THR A 80 -1.49 -15.53 7.97
N ASP A 81 -2.52 -14.86 7.47
CA ASP A 81 -3.89 -14.90 7.97
C ASP A 81 -4.89 -14.68 6.83
N ASP A 82 -6.16 -14.98 7.11
CA ASP A 82 -7.26 -14.93 6.15
C ASP A 82 -8.02 -13.59 6.16
N ASN A 83 -7.49 -12.55 6.81
CA ASN A 83 -8.27 -11.35 7.09
C ASN A 83 -7.98 -10.21 6.10
N HIS A 84 -9.00 -9.38 5.85
CA HIS A 84 -8.76 -8.10 5.20
C HIS A 84 -7.98 -7.17 6.15
N LYS A 85 -7.33 -6.16 5.58
CA LYS A 85 -6.55 -5.19 6.36
C LYS A 85 -6.91 -3.75 5.98
N PRO A 86 -8.11 -3.29 6.37
CA PRO A 86 -8.45 -1.87 6.24
C PRO A 86 -7.52 -1.05 7.14
N GLU A 87 -6.94 0.01 6.58
CA GLU A 87 -6.00 0.90 7.27
C GLU A 87 -6.51 2.34 7.18
N MET A 88 -6.21 3.11 8.22
CA MET A 88 -6.47 4.55 8.27
C MET A 88 -5.22 5.24 8.79
N ALA A 89 -4.80 6.31 8.11
CA ALA A 89 -3.67 7.13 8.51
C ALA A 89 -4.16 8.51 8.96
N ILE A 90 -3.62 9.01 10.06
CA ILE A 90 -3.83 10.38 10.55
C ILE A 90 -2.47 11.04 10.65
N ALA A 91 -2.28 12.15 9.95
CA ALA A 91 -1.04 12.89 9.95
C ALA A 91 -0.85 13.63 11.29
N LEU A 92 0.21 13.28 12.03
CA LEU A 92 0.62 13.99 13.26
C LEU A 92 1.64 15.11 12.96
N THR A 93 2.33 14.99 11.84
CA THR A 93 3.23 15.98 11.23
C THR A 93 2.94 16.01 9.74
N ASP A 94 3.60 16.89 8.98
CA ASP A 94 3.58 16.83 7.52
C ASP A 94 3.84 15.41 7.01
N PHE A 95 2.96 14.93 6.15
CA PHE A 95 2.93 13.55 5.69
C PHE A 95 2.75 13.51 4.18
N ARG A 96 3.53 12.64 3.53
CA ARG A 96 3.42 12.35 2.09
C ARG A 96 3.21 10.86 1.91
N GLY A 97 2.28 10.50 1.04
CA GLY A 97 1.97 9.10 0.72
C GLY A 97 1.33 8.96 -0.66
N LEU A 98 1.48 7.78 -1.25
CA LEU A 98 0.77 7.40 -2.48
C LEU A 98 -0.50 6.65 -2.10
N CYS A 99 -1.64 7.03 -2.68
CA CYS A 99 -2.92 6.39 -2.42
C CYS A 99 -3.77 6.33 -3.70
N GLY A 100 -3.97 5.12 -4.21
CA GLY A 100 -4.72 4.89 -5.44
C GLY A 100 -3.95 5.30 -6.71
N PHE A 101 -4.60 5.07 -7.86
CA PHE A 101 -4.12 5.54 -9.15
C PHE A 101 -4.53 7.00 -9.37
N LEU A 102 -3.71 7.74 -10.12
CA LEU A 102 -4.08 9.05 -10.65
C LEU A 102 -5.30 8.92 -11.59
N PRO A 103 -6.04 10.02 -11.84
CA PRO A 103 -7.02 10.07 -12.92
C PRO A 103 -6.42 9.61 -14.25
N ILE A 104 -7.19 8.84 -15.04
CA ILE A 104 -6.71 8.29 -16.32
C ILE A 104 -6.13 9.36 -17.26
N PRO A 105 -6.73 10.57 -17.42
CA PRO A 105 -6.15 11.62 -18.26
C PRO A 105 -4.74 12.04 -17.83
N ASP A 106 -4.47 12.06 -16.53
CA ASP A 106 -3.17 12.44 -15.97
C ASP A 106 -2.14 11.33 -16.22
N ILE A 107 -2.54 10.06 -16.06
CA ILE A 107 -1.68 8.90 -16.40
C ILE A 107 -1.34 8.91 -17.89
N LYS A 108 -2.33 9.17 -18.77
CA LYS A 108 -2.10 9.30 -20.22
C LYS A 108 -1.13 10.44 -20.53
N THR A 109 -1.26 11.57 -19.84
CA THR A 109 -0.35 12.72 -19.98
C THR A 109 1.07 12.37 -19.56
N HIS A 110 1.25 11.71 -18.41
CA HIS A 110 2.56 11.22 -17.97
C HIS A 110 3.16 10.22 -18.94
N LEU A 111 2.37 9.28 -19.47
CA LEU A 111 2.86 8.29 -20.44
C LEU A 111 3.28 8.94 -21.77
N ARG A 112 2.67 10.06 -22.17
CA ARG A 112 3.10 10.83 -23.36
C ARG A 112 4.37 11.65 -23.10
N ASN A 113 4.46 12.27 -21.92
CA ASN A 113 5.46 13.30 -21.66
C ASN A 113 6.71 12.78 -20.93
N ILE A 114 6.67 11.57 -20.38
CA ILE A 114 7.80 10.94 -19.69
C ILE A 114 8.34 9.80 -20.58
N PRO A 115 9.32 10.08 -21.46
CA PRO A 115 9.83 9.07 -22.40
C PRO A 115 10.45 7.87 -21.68
N GLU A 116 11.04 8.07 -20.50
CA GLU A 116 11.62 6.98 -19.70
C GLU A 116 10.56 6.02 -19.17
N LEU A 117 9.37 6.53 -18.83
CA LEU A 117 8.24 5.70 -18.41
C LEU A 117 7.67 4.92 -19.61
N ARG A 118 7.47 5.58 -20.75
CA ARG A 118 6.97 4.92 -21.98
C ARG A 118 7.92 3.82 -22.43
N ALA A 119 9.23 4.03 -22.32
CA ALA A 119 10.25 3.07 -22.71
C ALA A 119 10.27 1.78 -21.88
N LEU A 120 9.57 1.73 -20.73
CA LEU A 120 9.46 0.53 -19.90
C LEU A 120 8.32 -0.40 -20.31
N VAL A 121 7.48 0.02 -21.25
CA VAL A 121 6.39 -0.80 -21.81
C VAL A 121 6.53 -0.86 -23.33
N SER A 122 5.96 -1.88 -23.95
CA SER A 122 6.00 -1.98 -25.41
C SER A 122 5.08 -0.94 -26.05
N GLU A 123 5.46 -0.45 -27.24
CA GLU A 123 4.64 0.51 -28.00
C GLU A 123 3.18 0.08 -28.16
N PRO A 124 2.86 -1.19 -28.50
CA PRO A 124 1.46 -1.63 -28.58
C PRO A 124 0.70 -1.60 -27.24
N VAL A 125 1.37 -1.72 -26.10
CA VAL A 125 0.74 -1.59 -24.78
C VAL A 125 0.49 -0.11 -24.47
N ALA A 126 1.46 0.75 -24.73
CA ALA A 126 1.32 2.19 -24.53
C ALA A 126 0.20 2.77 -25.40
N ASP A 127 0.19 2.46 -26.70
CA ASP A 127 -0.78 3.00 -27.65
C ASP A 127 -2.21 2.55 -27.33
N ARG A 128 -2.41 1.27 -26.96
CA ARG A 128 -3.73 0.78 -26.53
C ARG A 128 -4.25 1.54 -25.32
N PHE A 129 -3.42 1.80 -24.31
CA PHE A 129 -3.85 2.59 -23.16
C PHE A 129 -4.14 4.04 -23.52
N LEU A 130 -3.33 4.66 -24.39
CA LEU A 130 -3.53 6.05 -24.80
C LEU A 130 -4.80 6.26 -25.63
N SER A 131 -5.19 5.26 -26.41
CA SER A 131 -6.40 5.26 -27.25
C SER A 131 -7.65 4.71 -26.56
N ALA A 132 -7.52 4.05 -25.39
CA ALA A 132 -8.67 3.50 -24.66
C ALA A 132 -9.63 4.61 -24.23
N GLU A 133 -10.94 4.35 -24.27
CA GLU A 133 -11.97 5.28 -23.80
C GLU A 133 -13.06 4.53 -23.03
N GLY A 134 -13.70 5.23 -22.08
CA GLY A 134 -14.82 4.70 -21.32
C GLY A 134 -14.49 3.41 -20.56
N PRO A 135 -15.31 2.35 -20.65
CA PRO A 135 -15.11 1.13 -19.86
C PRO A 135 -13.76 0.42 -20.06
N GLU A 136 -13.15 0.57 -21.24
CA GLU A 136 -11.88 -0.10 -21.58
C GLU A 136 -10.67 0.48 -20.84
N GLU A 137 -10.75 1.72 -20.36
CA GLU A 137 -9.63 2.40 -19.70
C GLU A 137 -9.11 1.62 -18.49
N ARG A 138 -10.01 0.97 -17.73
CA ARG A 138 -9.64 0.17 -16.56
C ARG A 138 -8.84 -1.08 -16.95
N GLU A 139 -9.27 -1.78 -17.99
CA GLU A 139 -8.61 -2.98 -18.48
C GLU A 139 -7.23 -2.66 -19.07
N GLN A 140 -7.16 -1.58 -19.86
CA GLN A 140 -5.90 -1.14 -20.43
C GLN A 140 -4.94 -0.59 -19.37
N LEU A 141 -5.43 0.07 -18.32
CA LEU A 141 -4.60 0.47 -17.18
C LEU A 141 -4.01 -0.75 -16.47
N GLN A 142 -4.83 -1.80 -16.24
CA GLN A 142 -4.34 -3.04 -15.64
C GLN A 142 -3.24 -3.68 -16.49
N THR A 143 -3.41 -3.70 -17.81
CA THR A 143 -2.41 -4.22 -18.75
C THR A 143 -1.12 -3.40 -18.72
N LEU A 144 -1.23 -2.07 -18.79
CA LEU A 144 -0.08 -1.16 -18.71
C LEU A 144 0.69 -1.33 -17.39
N PHE A 145 -0.02 -1.33 -16.26
CA PHE A 145 0.60 -1.47 -14.94
C PHE A 145 1.27 -2.84 -14.78
N SER A 146 0.64 -3.90 -15.28
CA SER A 146 1.22 -5.26 -15.26
C SER A 146 2.51 -5.32 -16.08
N ALA A 147 2.52 -4.72 -17.28
CA ALA A 147 3.72 -4.65 -18.11
C ALA A 147 4.86 -3.90 -17.42
N LEU A 148 4.57 -2.77 -16.77
CA LEU A 148 5.56 -2.00 -16.01
C LEU A 148 6.14 -2.81 -14.84
N MET A 149 5.30 -3.49 -14.05
CA MET A 149 5.73 -4.29 -12.91
C MET A 149 6.53 -5.54 -13.29
N GLN A 150 6.44 -5.97 -14.55
CA GLN A 150 7.19 -7.10 -15.13
C GLN A 150 8.36 -6.65 -16.00
N ALA A 151 8.62 -5.35 -16.10
CA ALA A 151 9.72 -4.82 -16.88
C ALA A 151 11.07 -5.33 -16.33
N ASP A 152 12.04 -5.50 -17.24
CA ASP A 152 13.38 -5.95 -16.89
C ASP A 152 14.03 -5.00 -15.86
N PRO A 153 14.57 -5.51 -14.73
CA PRO A 153 15.15 -4.66 -13.69
C PRO A 153 16.31 -3.79 -14.17
N ASP A 154 17.12 -4.26 -15.12
CA ASP A 154 18.24 -3.47 -15.67
C ASP A 154 17.71 -2.37 -16.60
N ALA A 155 16.66 -2.65 -17.38
CA ALA A 155 15.94 -1.63 -18.14
C ALA A 155 15.34 -0.56 -17.22
N VAL A 156 14.68 -0.94 -16.12
CA VAL A 156 14.15 0.00 -15.10
C VAL A 156 15.27 0.87 -14.55
N LYS A 157 16.40 0.28 -14.15
CA LYS A 157 17.56 1.01 -13.64
C LYS A 157 18.13 1.99 -14.67
N ALA A 158 18.23 1.58 -15.93
CA ALA A 158 18.72 2.42 -17.02
C ALA A 158 17.79 3.61 -17.27
N GLN A 159 16.47 3.38 -17.34
CA GLN A 159 15.49 4.44 -17.55
C GLN A 159 15.40 5.39 -16.35
N LEU A 160 15.49 4.88 -15.12
CA LEU A 160 15.53 5.72 -13.92
C LEU A 160 16.76 6.64 -13.91
N SER A 161 17.92 6.14 -14.36
CA SER A 161 19.14 6.95 -14.48
C SER A 161 18.96 8.09 -15.49
N ARG A 162 18.29 7.83 -16.62
CA ARG A 162 17.95 8.85 -17.63
C ARG A 162 16.95 9.88 -17.08
N LEU A 163 15.91 9.43 -16.40
CA LEU A 163 14.90 10.29 -15.77
C LEU A 163 15.56 11.24 -14.77
N THR A 164 16.42 10.71 -13.91
CA THR A 164 17.17 11.48 -12.92
C THR A 164 18.08 12.53 -13.58
N ALA A 165 18.77 12.15 -14.66
CA ALA A 165 19.63 13.08 -15.40
C ALA A 165 18.82 14.21 -16.04
N ARG A 166 17.69 13.88 -16.67
CA ARG A 166 16.78 14.86 -17.30
C ARG A 166 16.23 15.85 -16.29
N TYR A 167 15.75 15.37 -15.13
CA TYR A 167 15.23 16.23 -14.06
C TYR A 167 16.28 17.15 -13.45
N ARG A 168 17.57 16.80 -13.48
CA ARG A 168 18.65 17.71 -13.05
C ARG A 168 18.91 18.83 -14.04
N THR A 169 18.69 18.61 -15.33
CA THR A 169 18.95 19.61 -16.39
C THR A 169 17.74 20.48 -16.70
N GLU A 170 16.53 19.94 -16.57
CA GLU A 170 15.30 20.66 -16.86
C GLU A 170 14.89 21.53 -15.66
N ASN A 171 14.56 22.79 -15.94
CA ASN A 171 14.10 23.76 -14.95
C ASN A 171 12.58 23.63 -14.72
N GLU A 172 12.08 22.39 -14.67
CA GLU A 172 10.67 22.13 -14.38
C GLU A 172 10.40 22.28 -12.87
N PRO A 173 9.54 23.22 -12.45
CA PRO A 173 9.02 23.22 -11.10
C PRO A 173 7.98 22.09 -11.00
N SER A 174 8.33 21.03 -10.29
CA SER A 174 7.42 19.93 -10.01
C SER A 174 7.78 19.31 -8.67
N ASP A 175 6.79 19.16 -7.78
CA ASP A 175 6.95 18.42 -6.52
C ASP A 175 7.46 16.97 -6.75
N ILE A 176 7.24 16.43 -7.96
CA ILE A 176 7.72 15.11 -8.38
C ILE A 176 9.23 15.13 -8.63
N LYS A 177 9.79 16.23 -9.15
CA LYS A 177 11.24 16.35 -9.36
C LYS A 177 11.98 16.27 -8.03
N ASP A 178 11.52 17.00 -7.03
CA ASP A 178 12.12 16.94 -5.69
C ASP A 178 11.99 15.54 -5.07
N LEU A 179 10.87 14.84 -5.32
CA LEU A 179 10.69 13.47 -4.86
C LEU A 179 11.65 12.48 -5.54
N VAL A 180 11.93 12.66 -6.84
CA VAL A 180 12.82 11.76 -7.61
C VAL A 180 14.30 12.05 -7.33
N LEU A 181 14.65 13.30 -7.00
CA LEU A 181 16.03 13.71 -6.75
C LEU A 181 16.45 13.66 -5.27
N ALA A 182 15.52 13.47 -4.34
CA ALA A 182 15.77 13.32 -2.90
C ALA A 182 16.55 12.04 -2.56
#